data_AF-A0A225D1C8-F1
#
_entry.id   AF-A0A225D1C8-F1
#
_cell.length_a   1.000
_cell.length_b   1.000
_cell.length_c   1.000
_cell.angle_alpha   90.00
_cell.angle_beta   90.00
_cell.angle_gamma   90.00
#
_symmetry.space_group_name_H-M   'P 1'
#
loop_
_entity.id
_entity.type
_entity.pdbx_description
1 polymer ?
#
loop_
_entity_poly.entity_id
_entity_poly.type
_entity_poly.pdbx_seq_one_letter_code
_entity_poly.pdbx_strand_id
1 'polypeptide(L)'
;MTYSLHLLAVAATLGVPRSAGSHSPDLDAEDALAPAWTALVQLLRDFAAAPASPSATFALEQQLRERMRELGRLGLEWAYNHVEPREVEALPSHVEFEATPYTRLGRPTPQVVATLFGNVRLWRVGYRPTHRTGESTLFPVAVQLGLAAGATPAVAERAAYDQSEAGATQRRTRQRLRDDHGLRWGIKKLRAVVARVADGMAAARHDVQVQNVLRLLEQAWLGTGPHKPVLSVGRDGISFGLPVRGAPCSRSRPRVR
;
A
#
# COMPACT_ATOMS: atom_id res chain seq x y z
N MET A 1 26.78 -19.93 -14.90
CA MET A 1 26.95 -18.49 -14.60
C MET A 1 25.83 -18.11 -13.66
N THR A 2 26.13 -18.12 -12.37
CA THR A 2 25.16 -17.94 -11.30
C THR A 2 25.14 -16.46 -10.95
N TYR A 3 24.09 -15.75 -11.36
CA TYR A 3 23.95 -14.34 -11.06
C TYR A 3 23.26 -14.19 -9.70
N SER A 4 23.96 -13.55 -8.75
CA SER A 4 23.38 -13.12 -7.48
C SER A 4 22.17 -12.22 -7.74
N LEU A 5 21.05 -12.43 -7.05
CA LEU A 5 19.84 -11.62 -7.24
C LEU A 5 20.07 -10.14 -6.91
N HIS A 6 21.07 -9.79 -6.08
CA HIS A 6 21.50 -8.41 -5.91
C HIS A 6 22.15 -7.84 -7.18
N LEU A 7 22.90 -8.65 -7.93
CA LEU A 7 23.43 -8.28 -9.25
C LEU A 7 22.33 -8.22 -10.31
N LEU A 8 21.26 -9.02 -10.23
CA LEU A 8 20.09 -8.90 -11.14
C LEU A 8 19.19 -7.71 -10.78
N ALA A 9 18.99 -7.41 -9.50
CA ALA A 9 18.29 -6.22 -9.04
C ALA A 9 19.09 -4.95 -9.32
N VAL A 10 20.43 -5.00 -9.22
CA VAL A 10 21.34 -3.91 -9.61
C VAL A 10 21.50 -3.79 -11.12
N ALA A 11 21.53 -4.88 -11.89
CA ALA A 11 21.53 -4.84 -13.36
C ALA A 11 20.18 -4.41 -13.94
N ALA A 12 19.08 -4.56 -13.17
CA ALA A 12 17.77 -4.00 -13.52
C ALA A 12 17.64 -2.51 -13.14
N THR A 13 18.42 -2.00 -12.18
CA THR A 13 18.43 -0.57 -11.79
C THR A 13 19.53 0.25 -12.48
N LEU A 14 20.65 -0.36 -12.84
CA LEU A 14 21.61 0.18 -13.80
C LEU A 14 21.09 -0.16 -15.19
N GLY A 15 20.29 0.76 -15.74
CA GLY A 15 19.66 0.60 -17.04
C GLY A 15 20.58 -0.09 -18.04
N VAL A 16 20.25 -1.35 -18.35
CA VAL A 16 20.64 -1.95 -19.63
C VAL A 16 20.28 -0.91 -20.68
N PRO A 17 21.22 -0.47 -21.55
CA PRO A 17 20.86 0.46 -22.60
C PRO A 17 19.70 -0.17 -23.33
N ARG A 18 18.53 0.46 -23.26
CA ARG A 18 17.40 0.12 -24.13
C ARG A 18 17.99 0.19 -25.53
N SER A 19 18.27 -0.96 -26.14
CA SER A 19 18.60 -0.99 -27.55
C SER A 19 17.39 -0.37 -28.22
N ALA A 20 17.58 0.84 -28.73
CA ALA A 20 16.64 1.48 -29.62
C ALA A 20 16.53 0.54 -30.84
N GLY A 21 15.54 -0.33 -30.81
CA GLY A 21 15.45 -1.44 -31.74
C GLY A 21 14.31 -2.36 -31.37
N SER A 22 13.30 -2.35 -32.24
CA SER A 22 12.08 -3.17 -32.25
C SER A 22 11.02 -2.81 -31.22
N HIS A 23 10.17 -1.83 -31.56
CA HIS A 23 8.75 -1.94 -31.23
C HIS A 23 8.23 -3.28 -31.80
N SER A 24 8.22 -4.33 -30.98
CA SER A 24 7.35 -5.48 -31.23
C SER A 24 5.90 -5.04 -30.98
N PRO A 25 4.90 -5.69 -31.59
CA PRO A 25 3.50 -5.31 -31.47
C PRO A 25 2.98 -5.74 -30.08
N ASP A 26 3.47 -5.05 -29.05
CA ASP A 26 2.95 -5.06 -27.70
C ASP A 26 1.63 -4.28 -27.72
N LEU A 27 0.61 -4.78 -27.02
CA LEU A 27 -0.57 -3.97 -26.68
C LEU A 27 -0.08 -2.68 -26.04
N ASP A 28 -0.16 -1.58 -26.79
CA ASP A 28 0.27 -0.28 -26.35
C ASP A 28 -0.44 0.06 -25.05
N ALA A 29 0.21 0.82 -24.16
CA ALA A 29 -0.45 1.35 -22.98
C ALA A 29 -1.73 2.10 -23.38
N GLU A 30 -1.69 2.78 -24.53
CA GLU A 30 -2.85 3.45 -25.11
C GLU A 30 -3.99 2.48 -25.41
N ASP A 31 -3.73 1.36 -26.09
CA ASP A 31 -4.75 0.35 -26.41
C ASP A 31 -5.37 -0.26 -25.15
N ALA A 32 -4.54 -0.55 -24.14
CA ALA A 32 -5.01 -1.11 -22.87
C ALA A 32 -5.90 -0.15 -22.08
N LEU A 33 -5.66 1.16 -22.22
CA LEU A 33 -6.39 2.21 -21.50
C LEU A 33 -7.56 2.79 -22.31
N ALA A 34 -7.56 2.63 -23.64
CA ALA A 34 -8.53 3.24 -24.56
C ALA A 34 -9.99 3.00 -24.18
N PRO A 35 -10.43 1.79 -23.75
CA PRO A 35 -11.82 1.58 -23.33
C PRO A 35 -12.21 2.41 -22.10
N ALA A 36 -11.33 2.48 -21.09
CA ALA A 36 -11.60 3.23 -19.86
C ALA A 36 -11.54 4.75 -20.10
N TRP A 37 -10.60 5.20 -20.94
CA TRP A 37 -10.51 6.58 -21.37
C TRP A 37 -11.77 7.01 -22.14
N THR A 38 -12.21 6.20 -23.10
CA THR A 38 -13.43 6.46 -23.89
C THR A 38 -14.66 6.55 -22.99
N ALA A 39 -14.80 5.63 -22.03
CA ALA A 39 -15.90 5.67 -21.07
C ALA A 39 -15.89 6.92 -20.18
N LEU A 40 -14.71 7.40 -19.78
CA LEU A 40 -14.56 8.64 -19.00
C LEU A 40 -14.97 9.85 -19.83
N VAL A 41 -14.49 9.96 -21.07
CA VAL A 41 -14.86 11.06 -21.97
C VAL A 41 -16.35 11.05 -22.28
N GLN A 42 -16.94 9.86 -22.49
CA GLN A 42 -18.37 9.74 -22.75
C GLN A 42 -19.21 10.24 -21.56
N LEU A 43 -18.84 9.87 -20.32
CA LEU A 43 -19.52 10.36 -19.11
C LEU A 43 -19.57 11.89 -19.05
N LEU A 44 -18.47 12.57 -19.40
CA LEU A 44 -18.40 14.03 -19.40
C LEU A 44 -19.28 14.64 -20.51
N ARG A 45 -19.30 14.02 -21.69
CA ARG A 45 -20.17 14.46 -22.81
C ARG A 45 -21.64 14.29 -22.47
N ASP A 46 -22.01 13.17 -21.86
CA ASP A 46 -23.40 12.87 -21.48
C ASP A 46 -23.92 13.89 -20.46
N PHE A 47 -23.09 14.25 -19.47
CA PHE A 47 -23.45 15.29 -18.50
C PHE A 47 -23.58 16.67 -19.17
N ALA A 48 -22.65 17.03 -20.05
CA ALA A 48 -22.68 18.32 -20.76
C ALA A 48 -23.90 18.45 -21.70
N ALA A 49 -24.43 17.34 -22.21
CA ALA A 49 -25.62 17.32 -23.06
C ALA A 49 -26.95 17.34 -22.28
N ALA A 50 -26.93 17.08 -20.97
CA ALA A 50 -28.12 17.00 -20.13
C ALA A 50 -28.36 18.29 -19.33
N PRO A 51 -29.61 18.61 -18.93
CA PRO A 51 -29.89 19.73 -18.03
C PRO A 51 -29.18 19.58 -16.68
N ALA A 52 -28.49 20.63 -16.24
CA ALA A 52 -27.81 20.64 -14.95
C ALA A 52 -28.81 20.53 -13.79
N SER A 53 -28.51 19.66 -12.83
CA SER A 53 -29.27 19.50 -11.60
C SER A 53 -28.36 19.07 -10.43
N PRO A 54 -28.77 19.29 -9.17
CA PRO A 54 -27.99 18.84 -8.01
C PRO A 54 -27.76 17.33 -8.00
N SER A 55 -28.79 16.55 -8.38
CA SER A 55 -28.69 15.09 -8.47
C SER A 55 -27.76 14.63 -9.59
N ALA A 56 -27.82 15.26 -10.76
CA ALA A 56 -26.90 14.96 -11.87
C ALA A 56 -25.45 15.31 -11.51
N THR A 57 -25.22 16.42 -10.81
CA THR A 57 -23.88 16.83 -10.35
C THR A 57 -23.30 15.83 -9.36
N PHE A 58 -24.10 15.44 -8.35
CA PHE A 58 -23.70 14.41 -7.39
C PHE A 58 -23.38 13.07 -8.07
N ALA A 59 -24.24 12.64 -9.00
CA ALA A 59 -24.04 11.40 -9.74
C ALA A 59 -22.78 11.46 -10.64
N LEU A 60 -22.51 12.61 -11.26
CA LEU A 60 -21.32 12.82 -12.08
C LEU A 60 -20.05 12.65 -11.25
N GLU A 61 -19.94 13.31 -10.10
CA GLU A 61 -18.74 13.26 -9.26
C GLU A 61 -18.43 11.82 -8.80
N GLN A 62 -19.48 11.09 -8.39
CA GLN A 62 -19.35 9.71 -7.95
C GLN A 62 -18.91 8.78 -9.09
N GLN A 63 -19.51 8.92 -10.27
CA GLN A 63 -19.15 8.14 -11.45
C GLN A 63 -17.74 8.49 -11.96
N LEU A 64 -17.38 9.78 -11.99
CA LEU A 64 -16.07 10.23 -12.43
C LEU A 64 -14.96 9.65 -11.54
N ARG A 65 -15.16 9.67 -10.22
CA ARG A 65 -14.27 9.02 -9.25
C ARG A 65 -14.09 7.53 -9.54
N GLU A 66 -15.17 6.80 -9.86
CA GLU A 66 -15.10 5.39 -10.20
C GLU A 66 -14.37 5.14 -11.53
N ARG A 67 -14.61 5.96 -12.56
CA ARG A 67 -13.95 5.84 -13.87
C ARG A 67 -12.45 6.15 -13.78
N MET A 68 -12.07 7.21 -13.07
CA MET A 68 -10.65 7.52 -12.83
C MET A 68 -9.96 6.40 -12.06
N ARG A 69 -10.65 5.80 -11.07
CA ARG A 69 -10.10 4.66 -10.34
C ARG A 69 -9.87 3.46 -11.26
N GLU A 70 -10.82 3.15 -12.14
CA GLU A 70 -10.68 2.05 -13.09
C GLU A 70 -9.55 2.30 -14.11
N LEU A 71 -9.42 3.54 -14.60
CA LEU A 71 -8.31 3.92 -15.46
C LEU A 71 -6.95 3.69 -14.77
N GLY A 72 -6.82 4.14 -13.52
CA GLY A 72 -5.62 3.89 -12.72
C GLY A 72 -5.38 2.41 -12.42
N ARG A 73 -6.44 1.63 -12.19
CA ARG A 73 -6.38 0.17 -11.98
C ARG A 73 -5.83 -0.54 -13.21
N LEU A 74 -6.34 -0.24 -14.40
CA LEU A 74 -5.86 -0.80 -15.66
C LEU A 74 -4.42 -0.35 -15.96
N GLY A 75 -4.11 0.92 -15.72
CA GLY A 75 -2.75 1.45 -15.92
C GLY A 75 -1.72 0.76 -15.04
N LEU A 76 -2.02 0.54 -13.76
CA LEU A 76 -1.14 -0.23 -12.87
C LEU A 76 -1.06 -1.70 -13.25
N GLU A 77 -2.18 -2.32 -13.65
CA GLU A 77 -2.18 -3.70 -14.11
C GLU A 77 -1.28 -3.88 -15.34
N TRP A 78 -1.37 -2.96 -16.30
CA TRP A 78 -0.49 -2.93 -17.46
C TRP A 78 0.96 -2.71 -17.01
N ALA A 79 1.25 -1.62 -16.29
CA ALA A 79 2.62 -1.25 -15.92
C ALA A 79 3.34 -2.36 -15.14
N TYR A 80 2.68 -2.97 -14.16
CA TYR A 80 3.29 -4.03 -13.35
C TYR A 80 3.47 -5.34 -14.11
N ASN A 81 2.62 -5.65 -15.10
CA ASN A 81 2.78 -6.84 -15.95
C ASN A 81 3.87 -6.64 -17.02
N HIS A 82 4.36 -5.42 -17.26
CA HIS A 82 5.46 -5.13 -18.19
C HIS A 82 6.82 -5.00 -17.49
N VAL A 83 6.90 -5.26 -16.19
CA VAL A 83 8.18 -5.27 -15.46
C VAL A 83 9.02 -6.50 -15.81
N GLU A 84 8.38 -7.65 -16.00
CA GLU A 84 9.01 -8.89 -16.47
C GLU A 84 8.74 -9.06 -17.98
N PRO A 85 9.69 -9.64 -18.74
CA PRO A 85 9.42 -10.13 -20.08
C PRO A 85 8.21 -11.08 -20.12
N ARG A 86 7.38 -10.96 -21.16
CA ARG A 86 6.20 -11.82 -21.35
C ARG A 86 6.59 -13.27 -21.64
N GLU A 87 7.67 -13.45 -22.40
CA GLU A 87 8.21 -14.76 -22.74
C GLU A 87 8.94 -15.35 -21.54
N VAL A 88 8.46 -16.48 -21.04
CA VAL A 88 9.04 -17.17 -19.88
C VAL A 88 10.48 -17.53 -20.18
N GLU A 89 10.76 -17.96 -21.41
CA GLU A 89 12.05 -18.41 -21.94
C GLU A 89 13.12 -17.33 -21.84
N ALA A 90 12.74 -16.05 -21.97
CA ALA A 90 13.65 -14.91 -21.87
C ALA A 90 14.16 -14.67 -20.43
N LEU A 91 13.50 -15.25 -19.41
CA LEU A 91 13.95 -15.17 -18.03
C LEU A 91 15.09 -16.17 -17.72
N PRO A 92 15.89 -15.98 -16.66
CA PRO A 92 16.89 -16.98 -16.26
C PRO A 92 16.24 -18.30 -15.79
N SER A 93 16.77 -19.46 -16.19
CA SER A 93 16.25 -20.76 -15.73
C SER A 93 16.55 -21.06 -14.25
N HIS A 94 17.65 -20.53 -13.73
CA HIS A 94 18.11 -20.71 -12.35
C HIS A 94 18.55 -19.38 -11.75
N VAL A 95 18.22 -19.17 -10.49
CA VAL A 95 18.60 -17.97 -9.71
C VAL A 95 18.97 -18.38 -8.29
N GLU A 96 19.78 -17.57 -7.61
CA GLU A 96 20.08 -17.74 -6.19
C GLU A 96 19.52 -16.59 -5.37
N PHE A 97 18.85 -16.91 -4.26
CA PHE A 97 18.25 -15.94 -3.34
C PHE A 97 18.53 -16.39 -1.90
N GLU A 98 19.09 -15.48 -1.08
CA GLU A 98 19.47 -15.76 0.32
C GLU A 98 20.32 -17.05 0.49
N ALA A 99 21.26 -17.27 -0.43
CA ALA A 99 22.10 -18.46 -0.53
C ALA A 99 21.34 -19.79 -0.83
N THR A 100 20.06 -19.73 -1.17
CA THR A 100 19.29 -20.87 -1.67
C THR A 100 19.16 -20.81 -3.20
N PRO A 101 19.43 -21.91 -3.93
CA PRO A 101 19.17 -21.99 -5.36
C PRO A 101 17.69 -22.26 -5.67
N TYR A 102 17.20 -21.59 -6.70
CA TYR A 102 15.83 -21.70 -7.19
C TYR A 102 15.79 -21.96 -8.70
N THR A 103 14.79 -22.74 -9.13
CA THR A 103 14.54 -23.08 -10.53
C THR A 103 13.23 -22.45 -11.02
N ARG A 104 13.28 -21.82 -12.19
CA ARG A 104 12.14 -21.16 -12.85
C ARG A 104 10.99 -22.14 -13.11
N LEU A 105 9.75 -21.71 -12.88
CA LEU A 105 8.56 -22.43 -13.32
C LEU A 105 8.30 -22.14 -14.81
N GLY A 106 7.87 -23.16 -15.56
CA GLY A 106 7.61 -23.02 -16.99
C GLY A 106 6.33 -22.28 -17.37
N ARG A 107 5.54 -21.80 -16.41
CA ARG A 107 4.28 -21.09 -16.66
C ARG A 107 4.10 -19.91 -15.68
N PRO A 108 3.61 -18.75 -16.16
CA PRO A 108 3.22 -17.65 -15.28
C PRO A 108 2.06 -18.06 -14.37
N THR A 109 2.11 -17.58 -13.13
CA THR A 109 1.06 -17.80 -12.13
C THR A 109 0.28 -16.49 -11.94
N PRO A 110 -1.06 -16.51 -12.04
CA PRO A 110 -1.86 -15.33 -11.76
C PRO A 110 -1.89 -15.05 -10.25
N GLN A 111 -1.61 -13.81 -9.86
CA GLN A 111 -1.68 -13.34 -8.48
C GLN A 111 -2.51 -12.06 -8.41
N VAL A 112 -3.39 -11.99 -7.40
CA VAL A 112 -4.15 -10.77 -7.13
C VAL A 112 -3.36 -9.89 -6.18
N VAL A 113 -3.11 -8.65 -6.60
CA VAL A 113 -2.36 -7.66 -5.82
C VAL A 113 -3.26 -6.46 -5.54
N ALA A 114 -3.29 -6.05 -4.28
CA ALA A 114 -4.05 -4.88 -3.86
C ALA A 114 -3.24 -3.60 -4.08
N THR A 115 -3.88 -2.59 -4.66
CA THR A 115 -3.31 -1.25 -4.94
C THR A 115 -4.25 -0.17 -4.39
N LEU A 116 -3.84 1.10 -4.48
CA LEU A 116 -4.71 2.24 -4.15
C LEU A 116 -5.94 2.35 -5.09
N PHE A 117 -5.86 1.77 -6.29
CA PHE A 117 -6.93 1.80 -7.28
C PHE A 117 -7.79 0.52 -7.27
N GLY A 118 -7.56 -0.37 -6.30
CA GLY A 118 -8.24 -1.64 -6.19
C GLY A 118 -7.31 -2.82 -6.50
N ASN A 119 -7.92 -3.98 -6.73
CA ASN A 119 -7.18 -5.20 -7.03
C ASN A 119 -6.78 -5.23 -8.52
N VAL A 120 -5.52 -5.54 -8.77
CA VAL A 120 -4.98 -5.83 -10.11
C VAL A 120 -4.54 -7.28 -10.18
N ARG A 121 -4.59 -7.87 -11.38
CA ARG A 121 -4.11 -9.24 -11.59
C ARG A 121 -2.76 -9.21 -12.28
N LEU A 122 -1.78 -9.81 -11.63
CA LEU A 122 -0.42 -9.90 -12.15
C LEU A 122 -0.09 -11.33 -12.58
N TRP A 123 0.52 -11.45 -13.75
CA TRP A 123 1.00 -12.73 -14.28
C TRP A 123 2.50 -12.79 -14.09
N ARG A 124 2.95 -13.66 -13.19
CA ARG A 124 4.34 -13.65 -12.72
C ARG A 124 4.98 -15.01 -12.85
N VAL A 125 6.24 -15.05 -13.23
CA VAL A 125 6.99 -16.31 -13.27
C VAL A 125 7.55 -16.59 -11.88
N GLY A 126 7.08 -17.68 -11.28
CA GLY A 126 7.59 -18.15 -10.00
C GLY A 126 8.88 -18.96 -10.15
N TYR A 127 9.66 -18.98 -9.09
CA TYR A 127 10.86 -19.79 -8.95
C TYR A 127 10.69 -20.68 -7.72
N ARG A 128 10.75 -22.00 -7.92
CA ARG A 128 10.66 -22.95 -6.81
C ARG A 128 12.05 -23.28 -6.28
N PRO A 129 12.22 -23.55 -4.97
CA PRO A 129 13.49 -24.04 -4.45
C PRO A 129 13.96 -25.26 -5.24
N THR A 130 15.22 -25.26 -5.69
CA THR A 130 15.79 -26.37 -6.45
C THR A 130 15.91 -27.62 -5.59
N HIS A 131 16.24 -27.42 -4.31
CA HIS A 131 16.25 -28.46 -3.30
C HIS A 131 14.91 -28.49 -2.55
N ARG A 132 14.46 -29.66 -2.10
CA ARG A 132 13.22 -29.80 -1.32
C ARG A 132 13.43 -29.36 0.14
N THR A 133 13.70 -28.08 0.35
CA THR A 133 13.96 -27.48 1.67
C THR A 133 12.69 -27.02 2.39
N GLY A 134 11.54 -27.02 1.72
CA GLY A 134 10.27 -26.53 2.27
C GLY A 134 10.07 -25.01 2.17
N GLU A 135 11.01 -24.30 1.56
CA GLU A 135 10.89 -22.88 1.26
C GLU A 135 9.75 -22.60 0.27
N SER A 136 9.17 -21.40 0.36
CA SER A 136 8.09 -20.97 -0.52
C SER A 136 8.61 -20.62 -1.92
N THR A 137 7.76 -20.76 -2.94
CA THR A 137 8.04 -20.24 -4.28
C THR A 137 8.33 -18.74 -4.23
N LEU A 138 9.47 -18.36 -4.77
CA LEU A 138 9.90 -16.97 -4.93
C LEU A 138 9.24 -16.37 -6.17
N PHE A 139 8.80 -15.12 -6.06
CA PHE A 139 8.30 -14.33 -7.20
C PHE A 139 9.12 -13.04 -7.30
N PRO A 140 10.12 -12.96 -8.20
CA PRO A 140 11.03 -11.81 -8.28
C PRO A 140 10.33 -10.46 -8.41
N VAL A 141 9.36 -10.32 -9.33
CA VAL A 141 8.56 -9.08 -9.43
C VAL A 141 7.81 -8.73 -8.14
N ALA A 142 7.38 -9.70 -7.34
CA ALA A 142 6.73 -9.41 -6.06
C ALA A 142 7.70 -8.74 -5.07
N VAL A 143 8.97 -9.16 -5.09
CA VAL A 143 10.05 -8.57 -4.29
C VAL A 143 10.44 -7.20 -4.83
N GLN A 144 10.61 -7.07 -6.14
CA GLN A 144 10.96 -5.79 -6.79
C GLN A 144 9.90 -4.70 -6.58
N LEU A 145 8.61 -5.07 -6.66
CA LEU A 145 7.50 -4.16 -6.38
C LEU A 145 7.29 -3.91 -4.87
N GLY A 146 8.08 -4.55 -4.00
CA GLY A 146 8.00 -4.36 -2.55
C GLY A 146 6.68 -4.83 -1.94
N LEU A 147 6.07 -5.90 -2.45
CA LEU A 147 4.74 -6.29 -2.00
C LEU A 147 4.71 -6.74 -0.54
N ALA A 148 3.89 -6.04 0.26
CA ALA A 148 3.63 -6.38 1.65
C ALA A 148 2.42 -7.31 1.74
N ALA A 149 2.66 -8.62 1.93
CA ALA A 149 1.62 -9.65 2.01
C ALA A 149 0.63 -9.59 0.83
N GLY A 150 1.07 -9.25 -0.39
CA GLY A 150 0.24 -9.11 -1.59
C GLY A 150 -0.50 -7.77 -1.73
N ALA A 151 -0.03 -6.73 -1.04
CA ALA A 151 -0.43 -5.34 -1.23
C ALA A 151 0.77 -4.51 -1.71
N THR A 152 0.56 -3.53 -2.57
CA THR A 152 1.63 -2.59 -2.96
C THR A 152 2.04 -1.71 -1.78
N PRO A 153 3.29 -1.18 -1.76
CA PRO A 153 3.75 -0.30 -0.69
C PRO A 153 2.79 0.85 -0.40
N ALA A 154 2.25 1.50 -1.44
CA ALA A 154 1.35 2.64 -1.28
C ALA A 154 0.06 2.31 -0.52
N VAL A 155 -0.58 1.17 -0.81
CA VAL A 155 -1.80 0.78 -0.08
C VAL A 155 -1.51 0.11 1.26
N ALA A 156 -0.33 -0.52 1.39
CA ALA A 156 0.13 -1.06 2.66
C ALA A 156 0.39 0.08 3.67
N GLU A 157 1.09 1.12 3.24
CA GLU A 157 1.29 2.35 4.00
C GLU A 157 -0.06 2.97 4.38
N ARG A 158 -0.96 3.16 3.41
CA ARG A 158 -2.28 3.74 3.68
C ARG A 158 -3.06 2.93 4.71
N ALA A 159 -3.09 1.61 4.58
CA ALA A 159 -3.76 0.74 5.53
C ALA A 159 -3.15 0.79 6.94
N ALA A 160 -1.81 0.87 7.03
CA ALA A 160 -1.12 1.02 8.31
C ALA A 160 -1.40 2.38 8.95
N TYR A 161 -1.38 3.46 8.15
CA TYR A 161 -1.71 4.80 8.57
C TYR A 161 -3.15 4.86 9.14
N ASP A 162 -4.15 4.41 8.37
CA ASP A 162 -5.55 4.39 8.80
C ASP A 162 -5.76 3.53 10.07
N GLN A 163 -5.00 2.45 10.22
CA GLN A 163 -5.05 1.58 11.40
C GLN A 163 -4.34 2.19 12.62
N SER A 164 -3.40 3.11 12.42
CA SER A 164 -2.65 3.79 13.47
C SER A 164 -3.37 5.00 14.07
N GLU A 165 -4.41 5.51 13.40
CA GLU A 165 -5.21 6.62 13.92
C GLU A 165 -5.82 6.27 15.30
N ALA A 166 -5.78 7.23 16.23
CA ALA A 166 -6.30 7.04 17.58
C ALA A 166 -7.78 6.62 17.55
N GLY A 167 -8.11 5.51 18.21
CA GLY A 167 -9.46 4.94 18.23
C GLY A 167 -9.87 4.20 16.94
N ALA A 168 -8.97 4.01 15.97
CA ALA A 168 -9.28 3.26 14.75
C ALA A 168 -9.49 1.77 15.05
N THR A 169 -10.71 1.30 14.78
CA THR A 169 -11.01 -0.14 14.83
C THR A 169 -10.67 -0.80 13.49
N GLN A 170 -10.31 -2.09 13.51
CA GLN A 170 -10.11 -2.89 12.29
C GLN A 170 -11.33 -2.84 11.36
N ARG A 171 -12.55 -2.69 11.92
CA ARG A 171 -13.79 -2.51 11.14
C ARG A 171 -13.79 -1.19 10.39
N ARG A 172 -13.42 -0.08 11.06
CA ARG A 172 -13.36 1.27 10.46
C ARG A 172 -12.29 1.34 9.37
N THR A 173 -11.11 0.80 9.61
CA THR A 173 -10.03 0.74 8.60
C THR A 173 -10.48 -0.01 7.36
N ARG A 174 -11.12 -1.17 7.51
CA ARG A 174 -11.67 -1.94 6.38
C ARG A 174 -12.81 -1.23 5.65
N GLN A 175 -13.59 -0.42 6.37
CA GLN A 175 -14.63 0.40 5.78
C GLN A 175 -14.01 1.44 4.84
N ARG A 176 -13.02 2.21 5.33
CA ARG A 176 -12.28 3.19 4.53
C ARG A 176 -11.60 2.57 3.31
N LEU A 177 -10.86 1.47 3.50
CA LEU A 177 -10.21 0.76 2.40
C LEU A 177 -11.21 0.29 1.32
N ARG A 178 -12.44 -0.04 1.72
CA ARG A 178 -13.49 -0.41 0.77
C ARG A 178 -14.04 0.81 0.03
N ASP A 179 -14.34 1.87 0.76
CA ASP A 179 -15.02 3.05 0.22
C ASP A 179 -14.08 3.86 -0.69
N ASP A 180 -12.82 4.03 -0.26
CA ASP A 180 -11.84 4.86 -0.95
C ASP A 180 -11.11 4.09 -2.05
N HIS A 181 -10.71 2.84 -1.77
CA HIS A 181 -9.85 2.05 -2.67
C HIS A 181 -10.55 0.83 -3.30
N GLY A 182 -11.82 0.58 -2.98
CA GLY A 182 -12.55 -0.59 -3.49
C GLY A 182 -12.05 -1.94 -2.91
N LEU A 183 -11.23 -1.92 -1.86
CA LEU A 183 -10.58 -3.12 -1.34
C LEU A 183 -11.44 -3.83 -0.29
N ARG A 184 -11.79 -5.09 -0.58
CA ARG A 184 -12.56 -5.95 0.33
C ARG A 184 -11.67 -6.94 1.06
N TRP A 185 -10.77 -6.45 1.90
CA TRP A 185 -9.89 -7.32 2.70
C TRP A 185 -10.65 -7.99 3.86
N GLY A 186 -10.27 -9.24 4.15
CA GLY A 186 -10.56 -9.86 5.43
C GLY A 186 -9.66 -9.33 6.55
N ILE A 187 -10.05 -9.54 7.80
CA ILE A 187 -9.28 -9.08 8.97
C ILE A 187 -7.85 -9.68 8.97
N LYS A 188 -7.71 -10.95 8.60
CA LYS A 188 -6.40 -11.63 8.53
C LYS A 188 -5.44 -10.93 7.55
N LYS A 189 -5.93 -10.54 6.37
CA LYS A 189 -5.14 -9.81 5.36
C LYS A 189 -4.73 -8.44 5.87
N LEU A 190 -5.66 -7.68 6.47
CA LEU A 190 -5.34 -6.38 7.06
C LEU A 190 -4.22 -6.51 8.11
N ARG A 191 -4.37 -7.46 9.04
CA ARG A 191 -3.35 -7.69 10.08
C ARG A 191 -2.00 -8.08 9.50
N ALA A 192 -1.97 -8.96 8.49
CA ALA A 192 -0.73 -9.37 7.83
C ALA A 192 -0.03 -8.20 7.15
N VAL A 193 -0.77 -7.33 6.44
CA VAL A 193 -0.21 -6.13 5.79
C VAL A 193 0.33 -5.15 6.83
N VAL A 194 -0.46 -4.81 7.86
CA VAL A 194 -0.05 -3.87 8.91
C VAL A 194 1.16 -4.40 9.69
N ALA A 195 1.19 -5.69 10.02
CA ALA A 195 2.33 -6.33 10.66
C ALA A 195 3.59 -6.21 9.79
N ARG A 196 3.50 -6.50 8.49
CA ARG A 196 4.62 -6.39 7.56
C ARG A 196 5.21 -4.98 7.50
N VAL A 197 4.35 -3.95 7.48
CA VAL A 197 4.78 -2.54 7.54
C VAL A 197 5.44 -2.24 8.88
N ALA A 198 4.81 -2.67 9.98
CA ALA A 198 5.35 -2.47 11.32
C ALA A 198 6.73 -3.12 11.49
N ASP A 199 6.92 -4.35 11.00
CA ASP A 199 8.19 -5.07 11.03
C ASP A 199 9.28 -4.33 10.24
N GLY A 200 8.95 -3.80 9.05
CA GLY A 200 9.86 -2.99 8.25
C GLY A 200 10.30 -1.69 8.95
N MET A 201 9.44 -1.14 9.82
CA MET A 201 9.75 0.05 10.62
C MET A 201 10.42 -0.28 11.96
N ALA A 202 10.56 -1.55 12.34
CA ALA A 202 10.95 -1.94 13.70
C ALA A 202 12.31 -1.36 14.11
N ALA A 203 13.29 -1.36 13.20
CA ALA A 203 14.64 -0.87 13.46
C ALA A 203 14.69 0.61 13.85
N ALA A 204 13.89 1.46 13.21
CA ALA A 204 13.83 2.90 13.51
C ALA A 204 12.78 3.28 14.55
N ARG A 205 11.89 2.35 14.92
CA ARG A 205 10.69 2.64 15.72
C ARG A 205 11.04 3.23 17.09
N HIS A 206 11.97 2.61 17.81
CA HIS A 206 12.29 3.00 19.18
C HIS A 206 12.81 4.44 19.25
N ASP A 207 13.82 4.75 18.44
CA ASP A 207 14.47 6.05 18.44
C ASP A 207 13.48 7.17 18.07
N VAL A 208 12.65 6.96 17.04
CA VAL A 208 11.63 7.93 16.62
C VAL A 208 10.57 8.12 17.71
N GLN A 209 10.14 7.06 18.39
CA GLN A 209 9.18 7.15 19.50
C GLN A 209 9.75 7.95 20.68
N VAL A 210 10.98 7.68 21.07
CA VAL A 210 11.67 8.41 22.15
C VAL A 210 11.79 9.89 21.79
N GLN A 211 12.27 10.21 20.58
CA GLN A 211 12.38 11.59 20.10
C GLN A 211 11.03 12.30 20.11
N ASN A 212 9.97 11.63 19.64
CA ASN A 212 8.64 12.22 19.60
C ASN A 212 8.07 12.49 21.01
N VAL A 213 8.27 11.57 21.96
CA VAL A 213 7.85 11.77 23.36
C VAL A 213 8.61 12.94 23.98
N LEU A 214 9.94 13.00 23.82
CA LEU A 214 10.75 14.11 24.34
C LEU A 214 10.30 15.46 23.75
N ARG A 215 10.09 15.51 22.43
CA ARG A 215 9.56 16.71 21.74
C ARG A 215 8.21 17.14 22.29
N LEU A 216 7.28 16.20 22.51
CA LEU A 216 5.94 16.51 23.06
C LEU A 216 6.03 16.98 24.52
N LEU A 217 6.92 16.40 25.33
CA LEU A 217 7.14 16.83 26.71
C LEU A 217 7.74 18.23 26.78
N GLU A 218 8.70 18.54 25.91
CA GLU A 218 9.28 19.88 25.80
C GLU A 218 8.23 20.91 25.39
N GLN A 219 7.42 20.61 24.36
CA GLN A 219 6.31 21.46 23.95
C GLN A 219 5.31 21.70 25.09
N ALA A 220 4.99 20.66 25.86
CA ALA A 220 4.06 20.78 26.98
C ALA A 220 4.67 21.55 28.17
N TRP A 221 5.98 21.47 28.38
CA TRP A 221 6.69 22.19 29.44
C TRP A 221 6.86 23.68 29.14
N LEU A 222 7.14 24.03 27.88
CA LEU A 222 7.21 25.41 27.41
C LEU A 222 5.83 26.07 27.28
N GLY A 223 4.77 25.28 27.20
CA GLY A 223 3.39 25.78 27.12
C GLY A 223 2.96 26.50 28.40
N THR A 224 2.27 27.63 28.25
CA THR A 224 1.76 28.45 29.37
C THR A 224 0.40 27.97 29.89
N GLY A 225 0.11 26.68 29.77
CA GLY A 225 -1.18 26.11 30.17
C GLY A 225 -1.42 26.20 31.68
N PRO A 226 -2.69 26.21 32.14
CA PRO A 226 -3.02 26.33 33.57
C PRO A 226 -2.71 25.07 34.39
N HIS A 227 -2.27 23.98 33.76
CA HIS A 227 -2.04 22.70 34.40
C HIS A 227 -0.63 22.20 34.13
N LYS A 228 -0.03 21.57 35.13
CA LYS A 228 1.25 20.88 34.99
C LYS A 228 1.12 19.75 33.95
N PRO A 229 2.02 19.63 32.97
CA PRO A 229 1.97 18.55 31.99
C PRO A 229 2.16 17.19 32.68
N VAL A 230 1.34 16.21 32.29
CA VAL A 230 1.37 14.83 32.81
C VAL A 230 1.43 13.87 31.63
N LEU A 231 2.38 12.93 31.68
CA LEU A 231 2.47 11.82 30.73
C LEU A 231 1.73 10.59 31.29
N SER A 232 0.65 10.19 30.63
CA SER A 232 -0.13 9.00 30.98
C SER A 232 0.03 7.93 29.92
N VAL A 233 0.65 6.80 30.28
CA VAL A 233 0.93 5.68 29.36
C VAL A 233 -0.03 4.52 29.66
N GLY A 234 -0.84 4.14 28.67
CA GLY A 234 -1.69 2.95 28.71
C GLY A 234 -1.09 1.78 27.94
N ARG A 235 -1.44 0.54 28.32
CA ARG A 235 -0.92 -0.71 27.69
C ARG A 235 -1.20 -0.80 26.18
N ASP A 236 -2.37 -0.33 25.74
CA ASP A 236 -2.84 -0.48 24.35
C ASP A 236 -2.89 0.85 23.59
N GLY A 237 -2.21 1.90 24.07
CA GLY A 237 -2.31 3.25 23.50
C GLY A 237 -3.68 3.92 23.70
N ILE A 238 -4.61 3.26 24.38
CA ILE A 238 -5.89 3.81 24.82
C ILE A 238 -5.72 4.26 26.27
N SER A 239 -5.50 5.56 26.46
CA SER A 239 -5.55 6.17 27.78
C SER A 239 -6.98 6.67 28.01
N PHE A 240 -7.75 5.96 28.83
CA PHE A 240 -8.99 6.54 29.35
C PHE A 240 -8.61 7.72 30.25
N GLY A 241 -9.02 8.93 29.87
CA GLY A 241 -8.85 10.16 30.67
C GLY A 241 -9.71 10.18 31.93
N LEU A 242 -9.84 9.04 32.62
CA LEU A 242 -10.48 9.00 33.91
C LEU A 242 -9.46 9.53 34.94
N PRO A 243 -9.75 10.66 35.61
CA PRO A 243 -8.90 11.09 36.70
C PRO A 243 -8.89 9.97 37.75
N VAL A 244 -7.69 9.50 38.10
CA VAL A 244 -7.49 8.62 39.25
C VAL A 244 -8.05 9.36 40.46
N ARG A 245 -9.20 8.93 40.98
CA ARG A 245 -9.76 9.44 42.24
C ARG A 245 -8.75 9.12 43.33
N GLY A 246 -8.00 10.13 43.76
CA GLY A 246 -6.98 10.01 44.82
C GLY A 246 -5.84 11.01 44.73
N ALA A 247 -5.56 11.60 43.57
CA ALA A 247 -4.58 12.68 43.48
C ALA A 247 -5.23 14.03 43.87
N PRO A 248 -4.63 14.85 44.76
CA PRO A 248 -5.20 16.12 45.19
C PRO A 248 -5.15 17.12 44.04
N CYS A 249 -6.22 17.15 43.24
CA CYS A 249 -6.45 18.19 42.26
C CYS A 249 -7.22 19.31 42.96
N SER A 250 -6.53 20.39 43.32
CA SER A 250 -7.10 21.57 43.96
C SER A 250 -8.17 22.19 43.07
N ARG A 251 -9.44 21.86 43.34
CA ARG A 251 -10.60 22.52 42.74
C ARG A 251 -10.81 23.88 43.39
N SER A 252 -10.35 24.95 42.77
CA SER A 252 -10.97 26.27 42.95
C SER A 252 -12.16 26.38 42.00
N ARG A 253 -13.38 26.15 42.53
CA ARG A 253 -14.62 26.56 41.85
C ARG A 253 -14.63 28.09 41.73
N PRO A 254 -14.96 28.70 40.58
CA PRO A 254 -15.37 30.10 40.58
C PRO A 254 -16.74 30.19 41.26
N ARG A 255 -16.82 31.00 42.33
CA ARG A 255 -18.09 31.51 42.85
C ARG A 255 -18.67 32.45 41.81
N VAL A 256 -19.81 32.10 41.23
CA VAL A 256 -20.65 33.05 40.51
C VAL A 256 -21.50 33.77 41.56
N ARG A 257 -21.33 35.09 41.64
CA ARG A 257 -22.39 36.01 42.04
C ARG A 257 -23.01 36.56 40.77
#